data_AF-A0A2N7NGN9-F1
#
_entry.id   AF-A0A2N7NGN9-F1
#
_cell.length_a   1.000
_cell.length_b   1.000
_cell.length_c   1.000
_cell.angle_alpha   90.00
_cell.angle_beta   90.00
_cell.angle_gamma   90.00
#
_symmetry.space_group_name_H-M   'P 1'
#
loop_
_entity.id
_entity.type
_entity.pdbx_description
1 polymer ?
#
loop_
_entity_poly.entity_id
_entity_poly.type
_entity_poly.pdbx_seq_one_letter_code
_entity_poly.pdbx_strand_id
1 'polypeptide(L)'
;MKTLSLATLATAIFLIGCGSNQNKSLFNQANAAPSVVHGVTIEAVPSQFVEYSQAGYNRYVAVNAPNGKSIHILIMDRLSDYQIVKAVNVLNHYLTPVDGTKYGSTDSKREIANAMANNGAILKLMNYYDEPRYNDDLPGQPLFEEEIQVEGGEWYVQQDYEEHRDASYEEILHLVHDYGIGVFNAPEDAVTALPEFQKEFNAIQRQALHHAYTPPRDILEEWQEEVSVDQEYFAAVIDCYYGLWGAYNGKGMWGLYQVKTRDDFSKEDPDAQAIVKQIFSPTLTYDAYLADTFTGTFKMRYDPATSYTHHSKYLTKLTLSGNNDANIEINEHDNRVTGNAGVNTVIAHGPKSEYQIHELGNGKIQLNDTVVSRDGLNVLSSIEKVQFTDQLLSFR
;
A
#
# COMPACT_ATOMS: atom_id res chain seq x y z
N MET A 1 12.40 -24.30 -2.66
CA MET A 1 11.01 -23.94 -2.32
C MET A 1 10.90 -23.98 -0.81
N LYS A 2 11.22 -22.86 -0.15
CA LYS A 2 10.77 -22.64 1.21
C LYS A 2 9.26 -22.44 1.07
N THR A 3 8.48 -23.35 1.64
CA THR A 3 7.04 -23.17 1.80
C THR A 3 6.86 -21.95 2.68
N LEU A 4 6.32 -20.86 2.12
CA LEU A 4 5.77 -19.78 2.92
C LEU A 4 4.63 -20.41 3.73
N SER A 5 4.83 -20.50 5.03
CA SER A 5 3.75 -20.76 5.97
C SER A 5 3.01 -19.45 6.08
N LEU A 6 2.03 -19.21 5.20
CA LEU A 6 1.15 -18.06 5.36
C LEU A 6 0.48 -18.16 6.72
N ALA A 7 0.43 -17.01 7.39
CA ALA A 7 -0.28 -16.82 8.64
C ALA A 7 -1.66 -17.50 8.59
N THR A 8 -1.88 -18.45 9.50
CA THR A 8 -3.21 -18.95 9.82
C THR A 8 -4.14 -17.77 10.02
N LEU A 9 -5.15 -17.63 9.17
CA LEU A 9 -6.24 -16.69 9.37
C LEU A 9 -7.00 -17.19 10.59
N ALA A 10 -6.64 -16.68 11.78
CA ALA A 10 -7.27 -17.09 13.02
C ALA A 10 -8.73 -16.60 13.03
N THR A 11 -9.61 -17.40 12.44
CA THR A 11 -11.04 -17.36 12.71
C THR A 11 -11.19 -17.49 14.21
N ALA A 12 -11.73 -16.46 14.85
CA ALA A 12 -11.89 -16.39 16.29
C ALA A 12 -12.83 -17.50 16.80
N ILE A 13 -12.28 -18.69 17.04
CA ILE A 13 -12.95 -19.78 17.74
C ILE A 13 -12.44 -19.73 19.17
N PHE A 14 -13.31 -19.31 20.09
CA PHE A 14 -13.07 -19.40 21.53
C PHE A 14 -12.81 -20.86 21.93
N LEU A 15 -11.55 -21.22 22.12
CA LEU A 15 -11.15 -22.43 22.84
C LEU A 15 -10.22 -22.05 23.99
N ILE A 16 -10.76 -22.18 25.20
CA ILE A 16 -10.03 -22.04 26.46
C ILE A 16 -9.02 -23.19 26.54
N GLY A 17 -7.74 -22.88 26.30
CA GLY A 17 -6.62 -23.81 26.39
C GLY A 17 -5.67 -23.44 27.53
N CYS A 18 -5.62 -24.28 28.56
CA CYS A 18 -4.72 -24.13 29.71
C CYS A 18 -3.25 -24.41 29.35
N GLY A 19 -2.41 -23.38 29.46
CA GLY A 19 -1.11 -23.41 30.14
C GLY A 19 0.09 -24.11 29.49
N SER A 20 1.12 -23.33 29.18
CA SER A 20 2.49 -23.68 29.58
C SER A 20 3.30 -22.43 29.92
N ASN A 21 3.85 -22.41 31.14
CA ASN A 21 4.72 -21.35 31.65
C ASN A 21 6.12 -21.46 31.03
N GLN A 22 6.47 -20.52 30.16
CA GLN A 22 7.85 -20.22 29.77
C GLN A 22 8.11 -18.74 30.09
N ASN A 23 8.99 -18.52 31.08
CA ASN A 23 9.64 -17.26 31.46
C ASN A 23 9.06 -15.94 30.92
N LYS A 24 8.09 -15.35 31.64
CA LYS A 24 7.75 -13.93 31.54
C LYS A 24 8.87 -13.07 32.12
N SER A 25 9.85 -12.76 31.29
CA SER A 25 10.77 -11.65 31.54
C SER A 25 11.31 -11.18 30.20
N LEU A 26 10.98 -9.92 29.85
CA LEU A 26 11.65 -9.00 28.92
C LEU A 26 10.78 -8.53 27.75
N PHE A 27 9.86 -7.60 27.97
CA PHE A 27 9.61 -6.45 27.08
C PHE A 27 8.91 -5.35 27.90
N ASN A 28 9.61 -4.77 28.87
CA ASN A 28 9.22 -3.47 29.42
C ASN A 28 9.83 -2.40 28.52
N GLN A 29 9.47 -2.41 27.23
CA GLN A 29 9.89 -1.34 26.33
C GLN A 29 9.11 -0.09 26.68
N ALA A 30 9.84 1.00 26.92
CA ALA A 30 9.20 2.30 27.09
C ALA A 30 8.49 2.67 25.78
N ASN A 31 7.29 3.22 25.90
CA ASN A 31 6.61 3.82 24.76
C ASN A 31 7.53 4.84 24.07
N ALA A 32 7.46 4.90 22.74
CA ALA A 32 8.16 5.93 22.00
C ALA A 32 7.63 7.32 22.39
N ALA A 33 8.50 8.32 22.31
CA ALA A 33 8.08 9.71 22.46
C ALA A 33 7.13 10.08 21.30
N PRO A 34 6.03 10.81 21.56
CA PRO A 34 5.13 11.25 20.50
C PRO A 34 5.87 12.04 19.43
N SER A 35 5.56 11.77 18.16
CA SER A 35 6.15 12.45 17.00
C SER A 35 5.10 12.68 15.92
N VAL A 36 5.40 13.61 15.01
CA VAL A 36 4.61 13.81 13.79
C VAL A 36 5.55 13.71 12.61
N VAL A 37 5.32 12.73 11.75
CA VAL A 37 6.14 12.47 10.57
C VAL A 37 5.24 12.51 9.36
N HIS A 38 5.50 13.46 8.45
CA HIS A 38 4.72 13.62 7.22
C HIS A 38 3.19 13.73 7.43
N GLY A 39 2.79 14.36 8.54
CA GLY A 39 1.38 14.52 8.92
C GLY A 39 0.76 13.34 9.67
N VAL A 40 1.49 12.23 9.83
CA VAL A 40 1.09 11.08 10.66
C VAL A 40 1.53 11.33 12.09
N THR A 41 0.59 11.32 13.02
CA THR A 41 0.89 11.44 14.46
C THR A 41 1.13 10.04 15.03
N ILE A 42 2.34 9.81 15.53
CA ILE A 42 2.77 8.55 16.15
C ILE A 42 2.83 8.79 17.65
N GLU A 43 2.09 7.99 18.41
CA GLU A 43 1.93 8.16 19.85
C GLU A 43 2.33 6.90 20.62
N ALA A 44 2.34 7.02 21.95
CA ALA A 44 2.44 5.90 22.87
C ALA A 44 1.21 4.98 22.74
N VAL A 45 1.39 3.67 22.98
CA VAL A 45 0.27 2.71 22.96
C VAL A 45 -0.76 3.07 24.04
N PRO A 46 -2.03 3.31 23.67
CA PRO A 46 -3.10 3.60 24.63
C PRO A 46 -3.32 2.46 25.63
N SER A 47 -3.74 2.79 26.86
CA SER A 47 -3.91 1.80 27.94
C SER A 47 -4.92 0.69 27.64
N GLN A 48 -5.86 0.91 26.71
CA GLN A 48 -6.81 -0.10 26.26
C GLN A 48 -6.16 -1.23 25.45
N PHE A 49 -4.93 -1.04 24.96
CA PHE A 49 -4.14 -2.01 24.21
C PHE A 49 -2.94 -2.54 25.02
N VAL A 50 -3.08 -2.63 26.34
CA VAL A 50 -1.98 -3.04 27.25
C VAL A 50 -1.41 -4.42 26.93
N GLU A 51 -2.21 -5.35 26.39
CA GLU A 51 -1.74 -6.68 25.97
C GLU A 51 -0.74 -6.58 24.81
N TYR A 52 -0.96 -5.65 23.87
CA TYR A 52 -0.01 -5.35 22.80
C TYR A 52 1.27 -4.72 23.38
N SER A 53 1.17 -3.81 24.33
CA SER A 53 2.38 -3.30 25.01
C SER A 53 3.20 -4.41 25.67
N GLN A 54 2.54 -5.42 26.25
CA GLN A 54 3.22 -6.59 26.83
C GLN A 54 3.85 -7.50 25.76
N ALA A 55 3.32 -7.49 24.53
CA ALA A 55 3.85 -8.22 23.38
C ALA A 55 4.94 -7.45 22.61
N GLY A 56 5.30 -6.24 23.03
CA GLY A 56 6.41 -5.47 22.45
C GLY A 56 5.99 -4.32 21.52
N TYR A 57 4.69 -4.03 21.40
CA TYR A 57 4.22 -2.85 20.67
C TYR A 57 4.43 -1.59 21.52
N ASN A 58 5.13 -0.59 20.97
CA ASN A 58 5.51 0.62 21.72
C ASN A 58 5.09 1.94 21.04
N ARG A 59 4.43 1.83 19.89
CA ARG A 59 3.93 2.94 19.07
C ARG A 59 2.51 2.68 18.59
N TYR A 60 1.77 3.75 18.37
CA TYR A 60 0.37 3.72 17.95
C TYR A 60 0.06 4.85 16.98
N VAL A 61 -0.76 4.56 15.98
CA VAL A 61 -1.39 5.56 15.12
C VAL A 61 -2.90 5.33 15.11
N ALA A 62 -3.67 6.42 15.28
CA ALA A 62 -5.11 6.44 15.09
C ALA A 62 -5.47 7.03 13.72
N VAL A 63 -6.03 6.22 12.83
CA VAL A 63 -6.60 6.72 11.57
C VAL A 63 -8.07 6.99 11.78
N ASN A 64 -8.45 8.27 11.81
CA ASN A 64 -9.80 8.69 12.17
C ASN A 64 -10.80 8.40 11.05
N ALA A 65 -11.84 7.64 11.38
CA ALA A 65 -12.99 7.44 10.51
C ALA A 65 -13.99 8.60 10.63
N PRO A 66 -14.83 8.86 9.61
CA PRO A 66 -15.79 9.97 9.64
C PRO A 66 -16.83 9.92 10.77
N ASN A 67 -17.10 8.74 11.36
CA ASN A 67 -17.96 8.57 12.53
C ASN A 67 -17.30 8.98 13.86
N GLY A 68 -16.06 9.47 13.85
CA GLY A 68 -15.32 9.91 15.03
C GLY A 68 -14.64 8.79 15.81
N LYS A 69 -14.72 7.54 15.35
CA LYS A 69 -13.93 6.41 15.86
C LYS A 69 -12.64 6.27 15.05
N SER A 70 -11.76 5.36 15.45
CA SER A 70 -10.47 5.17 14.79
C SER A 70 -10.30 3.74 14.28
N ILE A 71 -9.62 3.62 13.16
CA ILE A 71 -8.92 2.41 12.72
C ILE A 71 -7.55 2.45 13.41
N HIS A 72 -7.13 1.34 14.00
CA HIS A 72 -5.98 1.30 14.88
C HIS A 72 -4.78 0.69 14.17
N ILE A 73 -3.60 1.30 14.34
CA ILE A 73 -2.33 0.72 13.91
C ILE A 73 -1.42 0.63 15.13
N LEU A 74 -1.06 -0.58 15.52
CA LEU A 74 -0.17 -0.88 16.64
C LEU A 74 1.17 -1.35 16.10
N ILE A 75 2.25 -0.76 16.61
CA ILE A 75 3.55 -0.79 15.94
C ILE A 75 4.65 -1.23 16.93
N MET A 76 5.41 -2.25 16.54
CA MET A 76 6.63 -2.69 17.24
C MET A 76 7.82 -1.76 16.94
N ASP A 77 8.90 -1.88 17.69
CA ASP A 77 9.95 -0.87 17.79
C ASP A 77 10.95 -0.79 16.61
N ARG A 78 11.02 -1.79 15.74
CA ARG A 78 12.01 -1.78 14.64
C ARG A 78 11.55 -1.04 13.39
N LEU A 79 10.24 -0.85 13.22
CA LEU A 79 9.66 -0.17 12.07
C LEU A 79 10.18 1.26 11.97
N SER A 80 10.66 1.68 10.80
CA SER A 80 11.01 3.07 10.54
C SER A 80 9.75 3.95 10.47
N ASP A 81 9.92 5.25 10.71
CA ASP A 81 8.80 6.20 10.56
C ASP A 81 8.27 6.23 9.12
N TYR A 82 9.13 6.03 8.11
CA TYR A 82 8.70 5.94 6.71
C TYR A 82 7.84 4.69 6.43
N GLN A 83 8.13 3.54 7.04
CA GLN A 83 7.28 2.35 6.92
C GLN A 83 5.91 2.57 7.57
N ILE A 84 5.86 3.24 8.72
CA ILE A 84 4.61 3.61 9.40
C ILE A 84 3.79 4.55 8.52
N VAL A 85 4.42 5.59 7.97
CA VAL A 85 3.78 6.53 7.04
C VAL A 85 3.28 5.82 5.79
N LYS A 86 4.08 4.89 5.21
CA LYS A 86 3.66 4.08 4.06
C LYS A 86 2.41 3.25 4.37
N ALA A 87 2.36 2.56 5.50
CA ALA A 87 1.18 1.79 5.89
C ALA A 87 -0.08 2.68 6.02
N VAL A 88 0.03 3.84 6.67
CA VAL A 88 -1.07 4.82 6.76
C VAL A 88 -1.49 5.32 5.37
N ASN A 89 -0.53 5.58 4.50
CA ASN A 89 -0.77 6.06 3.14
C ASN A 89 -1.49 5.04 2.26
N VAL A 90 -1.12 3.76 2.33
CA VAL A 90 -1.79 2.67 1.62
C VAL A 90 -3.21 2.45 2.15
N LEU A 91 -3.42 2.52 3.47
CA LEU A 91 -4.77 2.48 4.03
C LEU A 91 -5.62 3.65 3.51
N ASN A 92 -5.07 4.87 3.56
CA ASN A 92 -5.76 6.05 3.03
C ASN A 92 -6.00 5.95 1.53
N HIS A 93 -5.16 5.26 0.77
CA HIS A 93 -5.38 5.02 -0.65
C HIS A 93 -6.68 4.26 -0.89
N TYR A 94 -6.86 3.14 -0.21
CA TYR A 94 -8.08 2.34 -0.33
C TYR A 94 -9.33 3.08 0.17
N LEU A 95 -9.17 4.03 1.09
CA LEU A 95 -10.26 4.85 1.64
C LEU A 95 -10.46 6.18 0.90
N THR A 96 -9.63 6.51 -0.10
CA THR A 96 -9.78 7.74 -0.89
C THR A 96 -10.94 7.59 -1.89
N PRO A 97 -11.89 8.55 -1.95
CA PRO A 97 -12.95 8.52 -2.96
C PRO A 97 -12.43 8.54 -4.39
N VAL A 98 -13.16 7.86 -5.27
CA VAL A 98 -12.90 7.76 -6.71
C VAL A 98 -14.16 8.21 -7.45
N ASP A 99 -14.10 9.41 -8.01
CA ASP A 99 -15.24 10.06 -8.65
C ASP A 99 -15.81 9.22 -9.80
N GLY A 100 -17.14 9.17 -9.87
CA GLY A 100 -17.86 8.47 -10.95
C GLY A 100 -17.89 6.95 -10.86
N THR A 101 -17.35 6.34 -9.79
CA THR A 101 -17.33 4.89 -9.60
C THR A 101 -18.51 4.41 -8.74
N LYS A 102 -18.98 3.17 -8.99
CA LYS A 102 -20.13 2.57 -8.28
C LYS A 102 -19.87 2.35 -6.79
N TYR A 103 -18.68 1.87 -6.43
CA TYR A 103 -18.32 1.44 -5.08
C TYR A 103 -17.21 2.29 -4.45
N GLY A 104 -16.59 3.19 -5.21
CA GLY A 104 -15.55 4.10 -4.74
C GLY A 104 -16.05 5.51 -4.44
N SER A 105 -17.36 5.76 -4.44
CA SER A 105 -17.92 7.08 -4.16
C SER A 105 -17.54 7.61 -2.76
N THR A 106 -17.65 8.92 -2.55
CA THR A 106 -17.42 9.55 -1.23
C THR A 106 -18.26 8.91 -0.12
N ASP A 107 -19.52 8.57 -0.42
CA ASP A 107 -20.41 7.92 0.55
C ASP A 107 -19.95 6.49 0.85
N SER A 108 -19.61 5.72 -0.19
CA SER A 108 -19.12 4.34 -0.05
C SER A 108 -17.81 4.27 0.74
N LYS A 109 -16.84 5.15 0.46
CA LYS A 109 -15.57 5.20 1.21
C LYS A 109 -15.77 5.62 2.66
N ARG A 110 -16.69 6.55 2.92
CA ARG A 110 -17.10 6.90 4.29
C ARG A 110 -17.69 5.69 5.02
N GLU A 111 -18.56 4.94 4.35
CA GLU A 111 -19.19 3.74 4.91
C GLU A 111 -18.17 2.64 5.21
N ILE A 112 -17.22 2.38 4.31
CA ILE A 112 -16.10 1.43 4.53
C ILE A 112 -15.29 1.86 5.74
N ALA A 113 -14.81 3.10 5.81
CA ALA A 113 -14.00 3.57 6.93
C ALA A 113 -14.74 3.49 8.27
N ASN A 114 -16.04 3.82 8.26
CA ASN A 114 -16.88 3.71 9.45
C ASN A 114 -17.11 2.26 9.88
N ALA A 115 -17.33 1.34 8.93
CA ALA A 115 -17.43 -0.08 9.20
C ALA A 115 -16.14 -0.61 9.83
N MET A 116 -14.97 -0.27 9.26
CA MET A 116 -13.67 -0.65 9.82
C MET A 116 -13.51 -0.22 11.28
N ALA A 117 -13.80 1.06 11.57
CA ALA A 117 -13.69 1.58 12.93
C ALA A 117 -14.77 1.01 13.89
N ASN A 118 -15.93 0.62 13.38
CA ASN A 118 -16.99 -0.03 14.18
C ASN A 118 -16.67 -1.49 14.50
N ASN A 119 -16.07 -2.20 13.54
CA ASN A 119 -15.66 -3.59 13.66
C ASN A 119 -14.32 -3.75 14.39
N GLY A 120 -13.69 -2.65 14.85
CA GLY A 120 -12.48 -2.69 15.66
C GLY A 120 -11.22 -3.05 14.88
N ALA A 121 -11.11 -2.61 13.62
CA ALA A 121 -9.95 -2.86 12.77
C ALA A 121 -8.62 -2.49 13.44
N ILE A 122 -7.70 -3.46 13.53
CA ILE A 122 -6.34 -3.30 14.03
C ILE A 122 -5.36 -3.82 12.97
N LEU A 123 -4.45 -2.95 12.50
CA LEU A 123 -3.25 -3.34 11.78
C LEU A 123 -2.10 -3.48 12.79
N LYS A 124 -1.39 -4.60 12.75
CA LYS A 124 -0.21 -4.88 13.57
C LYS A 124 1.03 -4.75 12.69
N LEU A 125 1.79 -3.67 12.87
CA LEU A 125 3.11 -3.56 12.24
C LEU A 125 4.14 -4.27 13.10
N MET A 126 4.56 -5.45 12.63
CA MET A 126 5.36 -6.41 13.39
C MET A 126 6.83 -6.37 12.95
N ASN A 127 7.73 -6.66 13.88
CA ASN A 127 9.15 -6.72 13.60
C ASN A 127 9.52 -7.94 12.74
N TYR A 128 10.62 -7.85 11.98
CA TYR A 128 11.17 -8.94 11.15
C TYR A 128 10.32 -9.26 9.92
N TYR A 129 10.18 -10.55 9.58
CA TYR A 129 9.46 -11.08 8.42
C TYR A 129 8.46 -12.15 8.86
N ASP A 130 7.49 -12.51 8.01
CA ASP A 130 6.48 -13.51 8.36
C ASP A 130 7.11 -14.89 8.57
N GLU A 131 7.21 -15.28 9.84
CA GLU A 131 7.62 -16.60 10.29
C GLU A 131 6.93 -16.91 11.61
N PRO A 132 6.44 -18.15 11.83
CA PRO A 132 5.67 -18.51 13.02
C PRO A 132 6.29 -18.15 14.38
N ARG A 133 7.61 -18.00 14.47
CA ARG A 133 8.32 -17.62 15.71
C ARG A 133 8.18 -16.14 16.08
N TYR A 134 7.81 -15.29 15.14
CA TYR A 134 7.62 -13.84 15.35
C TYR A 134 6.16 -13.46 15.51
N ASN A 135 5.24 -14.40 15.25
CA ASN A 135 3.81 -14.19 15.35
C ASN A 135 3.40 -14.08 16.82
N ASP A 136 2.38 -13.26 17.05
CA ASP A 136 1.64 -13.21 18.31
C ASP A 136 0.19 -13.65 18.08
N ASP A 137 -0.45 -14.11 19.15
CA ASP A 137 -1.85 -14.54 19.11
C ASP A 137 -2.83 -13.36 19.32
N LEU A 138 -2.36 -12.11 19.23
CA LEU A 138 -3.21 -10.94 19.46
C LEU A 138 -4.06 -10.66 18.20
N PRO A 139 -5.34 -10.24 18.36
CA PRO A 139 -6.20 -9.92 17.23
C PRO A 139 -5.63 -8.79 16.35
N GLY A 140 -5.85 -8.89 15.04
CA GLY A 140 -5.50 -7.85 14.07
C GLY A 140 -4.73 -8.41 12.88
N GLN A 141 -4.70 -7.64 11.80
CA GLN A 141 -4.00 -8.00 10.57
C GLN A 141 -2.49 -7.77 10.75
N PRO A 142 -1.64 -8.80 10.65
CA PRO A 142 -0.19 -8.61 10.67
C PRO A 142 0.33 -7.99 9.37
N LEU A 143 1.37 -7.18 9.47
CA LEU A 143 2.21 -6.74 8.35
C LEU A 143 3.63 -6.57 8.88
N PHE A 144 4.59 -7.31 8.33
CA PHE A 144 5.94 -7.37 8.88
C PHE A 144 6.87 -6.29 8.30
N GLU A 145 7.82 -5.85 9.12
CA GLU A 145 8.84 -4.85 8.79
C GLU A 145 9.52 -5.11 7.44
N GLU A 146 10.01 -6.33 7.23
CA GLU A 146 10.77 -6.73 6.05
C GLU A 146 9.89 -6.89 4.80
N GLU A 147 8.57 -6.69 4.93
CA GLU A 147 7.58 -6.73 3.85
C GLU A 147 7.06 -5.34 3.46
N ILE A 148 7.59 -4.27 4.06
CA ILE A 148 7.20 -2.89 3.74
C ILE A 148 8.33 -2.19 2.98
N GLN A 149 8.18 -2.09 1.67
CA GLN A 149 9.17 -1.43 0.81
C GLN A 149 8.94 0.09 0.73
N VAL A 150 9.67 0.92 1.46
CA VAL A 150 9.58 2.40 1.31
C VAL A 150 10.06 2.84 -0.07
N GLU A 151 9.33 3.73 -0.75
CA GLU A 151 9.72 4.23 -2.08
C GLU A 151 11.15 4.81 -2.07
N GLY A 152 11.97 4.40 -3.03
CA GLY A 152 13.39 4.79 -3.10
C GLY A 152 14.30 4.11 -2.07
N GLY A 153 13.76 3.33 -1.14
CA GLY A 153 14.54 2.45 -0.28
C GLY A 153 15.19 1.31 -1.07
N GLU A 154 16.19 0.66 -0.46
CA GLU A 154 16.94 -0.43 -1.09
C GLU A 154 16.02 -1.55 -1.59
N TRP A 155 15.11 -2.03 -0.74
CA TRP A 155 14.16 -3.10 -1.10
C TRP A 155 13.22 -2.70 -2.24
N TYR A 156 12.73 -1.46 -2.21
CA TYR A 156 11.89 -0.93 -3.29
C TYR A 156 12.65 -0.88 -4.60
N VAL A 157 13.89 -0.41 -4.61
CA VAL A 157 14.68 -0.30 -5.86
C VAL A 157 15.07 -1.67 -6.40
N GLN A 158 15.43 -2.60 -5.52
CA GLN A 158 15.90 -3.94 -5.91
C GLN A 158 14.75 -4.86 -6.36
N GLN A 159 13.54 -4.69 -5.81
CA GLN A 159 12.40 -5.58 -6.05
C GLN A 159 12.77 -7.04 -5.75
N ASP A 160 13.29 -7.30 -4.55
CA ASP A 160 13.60 -8.65 -4.08
C ASP A 160 12.34 -9.36 -3.58
N TYR A 161 11.85 -10.32 -4.36
CA TYR A 161 10.65 -11.10 -4.05
C TYR A 161 10.91 -12.27 -3.10
N GLU A 162 12.16 -12.64 -2.84
CA GLU A 162 12.50 -13.79 -1.98
C GLU A 162 12.57 -13.40 -0.52
N GLU A 163 13.16 -12.24 -0.22
CA GLU A 163 13.37 -11.80 1.17
C GLU A 163 12.52 -10.57 1.53
N HIS A 164 12.18 -9.72 0.56
CA HIS A 164 11.61 -8.40 0.85
C HIS A 164 10.47 -7.98 -0.08
N ARG A 165 9.54 -8.88 -0.44
CA ARG A 165 8.37 -8.50 -1.27
C ARG A 165 7.56 -7.40 -0.57
N ASP A 166 6.97 -6.47 -1.31
CA ASP A 166 6.06 -5.47 -0.72
C ASP A 166 4.68 -6.07 -0.45
N ALA A 167 4.41 -6.48 0.78
CA ALA A 167 3.10 -6.99 1.21
C ALA A 167 2.16 -5.87 1.69
N SER A 168 2.62 -4.62 1.71
CA SER A 168 1.84 -3.51 2.28
C SER A 168 0.46 -3.36 1.64
N TYR A 169 0.33 -3.64 0.34
CA TYR A 169 -0.94 -3.53 -0.38
C TYR A 169 -1.88 -4.69 -0.05
N GLU A 170 -1.38 -5.92 -0.17
CA GLU A 170 -2.06 -7.16 0.22
C GLU A 170 -2.60 -7.10 1.66
N GLU A 171 -1.73 -6.93 2.65
CA GLU A 171 -2.13 -7.02 4.06
C GLU A 171 -3.09 -5.89 4.46
N ILE A 172 -2.86 -4.67 3.98
CA ILE A 172 -3.75 -3.55 4.28
C ILE A 172 -5.08 -3.71 3.52
N LEU A 173 -5.08 -4.34 2.35
CA LEU A 173 -6.31 -4.70 1.66
C LEU A 173 -7.10 -5.74 2.45
N HIS A 174 -6.46 -6.78 3.01
CA HIS A 174 -7.13 -7.74 3.90
C HIS A 174 -7.84 -7.02 5.04
N LEU A 175 -7.17 -6.09 5.72
CA LEU A 175 -7.78 -5.27 6.77
C LEU A 175 -9.00 -4.47 6.27
N VAL A 176 -8.89 -3.82 5.10
CA VAL A 176 -9.99 -3.03 4.51
C VAL A 176 -11.14 -3.92 4.07
N HIS A 177 -10.84 -5.11 3.56
CA HIS A 177 -11.83 -6.08 3.08
C HIS A 177 -12.62 -6.66 4.24
N ASP A 178 -11.93 -7.21 5.23
CA ASP A 178 -12.49 -7.96 6.35
C ASP A 178 -13.31 -7.07 7.28
N TYR A 179 -12.78 -5.88 7.61
CA TYR A 179 -13.41 -5.00 8.58
C TYR A 179 -14.28 -3.92 7.94
N GLY A 180 -14.17 -3.69 6.63
CA GLY A 180 -14.81 -2.57 5.94
C GLY A 180 -15.76 -2.99 4.83
N ILE A 181 -15.19 -3.40 3.70
CA ILE A 181 -15.95 -3.74 2.47
C ILE A 181 -16.94 -4.87 2.74
N GLY A 182 -16.50 -5.91 3.45
CA GLY A 182 -17.26 -7.08 3.86
C GLY A 182 -16.86 -8.34 3.11
N VAL A 183 -16.73 -9.44 3.86
CA VAL A 183 -16.32 -10.77 3.41
C VAL A 183 -17.38 -11.82 3.69
N PHE A 184 -17.34 -12.96 2.98
CA PHE A 184 -18.40 -13.97 3.09
C PHE A 184 -18.49 -14.64 4.47
N ASN A 185 -17.35 -14.74 5.16
CA ASN A 185 -17.22 -15.30 6.50
C ASN A 185 -17.30 -14.26 7.63
N ALA A 186 -17.77 -13.04 7.34
CA ALA A 186 -17.91 -12.00 8.36
C ALA A 186 -18.84 -12.49 9.50
N PRO A 187 -18.52 -12.17 10.78
CA PRO A 187 -19.39 -12.47 11.91
C PRO A 187 -20.81 -11.93 11.71
N GLU A 188 -21.83 -12.60 12.27
CA GLU A 188 -23.24 -12.20 12.10
C GLU A 188 -23.53 -10.76 12.59
N ASP A 189 -22.76 -10.26 13.55
CA ASP A 189 -22.86 -8.92 14.11
C ASP A 189 -21.91 -7.89 13.47
N ALA A 190 -21.09 -8.30 12.49
CA ALA A 190 -20.19 -7.40 11.77
C ALA A 190 -20.94 -6.45 10.83
N VAL A 191 -20.47 -5.21 10.74
CA VAL A 191 -21.01 -4.22 9.81
C VAL A 191 -20.33 -4.38 8.45
N THR A 192 -21.07 -4.80 7.42
CA THR A 192 -20.60 -4.84 6.03
C THR A 192 -20.99 -3.57 5.28
N ALA A 193 -20.02 -2.82 4.76
CA ALA A 193 -20.29 -1.57 4.04
C ALA A 193 -20.84 -1.81 2.63
N LEU A 194 -20.36 -2.82 1.91
CA LEU A 194 -20.66 -3.01 0.49
C LEU A 194 -21.14 -4.44 0.16
N PRO A 195 -22.34 -4.85 0.62
CA PRO A 195 -22.85 -6.21 0.38
C PRO A 195 -23.09 -6.53 -1.11
N GLU A 196 -23.40 -5.52 -1.93
CA GLU A 196 -23.51 -5.71 -3.39
C GLU A 196 -22.15 -5.95 -4.05
N PHE A 197 -21.12 -5.20 -3.67
CA PHE A 197 -19.75 -5.43 -4.14
C PHE A 197 -19.31 -6.84 -3.78
N GLN A 198 -19.47 -7.22 -2.52
CA GLN A 198 -19.09 -8.54 -2.01
C GLN A 198 -19.70 -9.66 -2.86
N LYS A 199 -21.01 -9.56 -3.17
CA LYS A 199 -21.72 -10.54 -4.00
C LYS A 199 -21.20 -10.59 -5.44
N GLU A 200 -21.00 -9.43 -6.06
CA GLU A 200 -20.46 -9.34 -7.43
C GLU A 200 -19.03 -9.88 -7.50
N PHE A 201 -18.19 -9.47 -6.55
CA PHE A 201 -16.79 -9.89 -6.46
C PHE A 201 -16.65 -11.40 -6.22
N ASN A 202 -17.48 -11.98 -5.33
CA ASN A 202 -17.51 -13.42 -5.13
C ASN A 202 -17.91 -14.20 -6.40
N ALA A 203 -18.81 -13.65 -7.23
CA ALA A 203 -19.15 -14.27 -8.51
C ALA A 203 -17.96 -14.23 -9.48
N ILE A 204 -17.23 -13.12 -9.52
CA ILE A 204 -16.02 -12.94 -10.34
C ILE A 204 -14.92 -13.91 -9.89
N GLN A 205 -14.64 -13.98 -8.59
CA GLN A 205 -13.66 -14.90 -8.01
C GLN A 205 -13.95 -16.35 -8.42
N ARG A 206 -15.20 -16.80 -8.29
CA ARG A 206 -15.60 -18.17 -8.66
C ARG A 206 -15.40 -18.48 -10.14
N GLN A 207 -15.54 -17.47 -11.01
CA GLN A 207 -15.29 -17.60 -12.45
C GLN A 207 -13.79 -17.58 -12.77
N ALA A 208 -13.00 -16.83 -12.02
CA ALA A 208 -11.55 -16.77 -12.16
C ALA A 208 -10.85 -18.04 -11.68
N LEU A 209 -11.42 -18.73 -10.68
CA LEU A 209 -10.85 -19.95 -10.11
C LEU A 209 -10.67 -21.05 -11.17
N HIS A 210 -9.50 -21.68 -11.17
CA HIS A 210 -9.03 -22.66 -12.18
C HIS A 210 -8.83 -22.11 -13.61
N HIS A 211 -8.98 -20.80 -13.80
CA HIS A 211 -8.74 -20.09 -15.04
C HIS A 211 -7.65 -19.03 -14.84
N ALA A 212 -8.04 -17.80 -14.49
CA ALA A 212 -7.11 -16.73 -14.18
C ALA A 212 -6.40 -16.94 -12.85
N TYR A 213 -7.04 -17.60 -11.89
CA TYR A 213 -6.56 -17.82 -10.53
C TYR A 213 -6.49 -19.32 -10.22
N THR A 214 -5.28 -19.86 -10.08
CA THR A 214 -4.97 -21.29 -9.95
C THR A 214 -4.06 -21.53 -8.74
N PRO A 215 -4.54 -21.33 -7.49
CA PRO A 215 -3.78 -21.68 -6.30
C PRO A 215 -3.48 -23.19 -6.25
N PRO A 216 -2.35 -23.59 -5.62
CA PRO A 216 -2.08 -24.99 -5.32
C PRO A 216 -3.23 -25.65 -4.56
N ARG A 217 -3.42 -26.96 -4.77
CA ARG A 217 -4.60 -27.67 -4.26
C ARG A 217 -4.69 -27.65 -2.74
N ASP A 218 -3.58 -27.90 -2.06
CA ASP A 218 -3.47 -27.89 -0.60
C ASP A 218 -3.82 -26.52 -0.02
N ILE A 219 -3.26 -25.45 -0.60
CA ILE A 219 -3.57 -24.07 -0.23
C ILE A 219 -5.04 -23.73 -0.49
N LEU A 220 -5.60 -24.17 -1.62
CA LEU A 220 -7.01 -23.95 -1.94
C LEU A 220 -7.95 -24.69 -0.98
N GLU A 221 -7.60 -25.91 -0.56
CA GLU A 221 -8.39 -26.67 0.42
C GLU A 221 -8.43 -25.94 1.77
N GLU A 222 -7.30 -25.41 2.24
CA GLU A 222 -7.20 -24.59 3.45
C GLU A 222 -8.06 -23.32 3.36
N TRP A 223 -7.89 -22.51 2.31
CA TRP A 223 -8.68 -21.29 2.14
C TRP A 223 -10.17 -21.52 1.95
N GLN A 224 -10.58 -22.70 1.46
CA GLN A 224 -11.99 -23.08 1.40
C GLN A 224 -12.56 -23.42 2.78
N GLU A 225 -11.77 -24.04 3.65
CA GLU A 225 -12.14 -24.32 5.04
C GLU A 225 -12.24 -23.02 5.86
N GLU A 226 -11.34 -22.07 5.61
CA GLU A 226 -11.33 -20.73 6.23
C GLU A 226 -12.35 -19.76 5.59
N VAL A 227 -12.84 -20.10 4.40
CA VAL A 227 -13.74 -19.27 3.59
C VAL A 227 -13.08 -17.91 3.24
N SER A 228 -11.81 -17.97 2.85
CA SER A 228 -10.92 -16.82 2.56
C SER A 228 -10.47 -16.72 1.10
N VAL A 229 -10.91 -17.64 0.22
CA VAL A 229 -10.49 -17.67 -1.20
C VAL A 229 -10.76 -16.34 -1.94
N ASP A 230 -11.81 -15.61 -1.58
CA ASP A 230 -12.09 -14.29 -2.14
C ASP A 230 -11.12 -13.21 -1.65
N GLN A 231 -10.71 -13.27 -0.39
CA GLN A 231 -9.72 -12.36 0.16
C GLN A 231 -8.37 -12.50 -0.56
N GLU A 232 -7.88 -13.73 -0.70
CA GLU A 232 -6.61 -14.07 -1.35
C GLU A 232 -6.62 -13.77 -2.86
N TYR A 233 -7.76 -13.99 -3.51
CA TYR A 233 -7.94 -13.58 -4.88
C TYR A 233 -7.91 -12.05 -5.02
N PHE A 234 -8.48 -11.30 -4.07
CA PHE A 234 -8.48 -9.84 -4.12
C PHE A 234 -7.08 -9.27 -3.95
N ALA A 235 -6.29 -9.82 -3.02
CA ALA A 235 -4.88 -9.49 -2.86
C ALA A 235 -4.10 -9.71 -4.18
N ALA A 236 -4.24 -10.89 -4.79
CA ALA A 236 -3.60 -11.21 -6.07
C ALA A 236 -3.95 -10.21 -7.18
N VAL A 237 -5.23 -9.84 -7.27
CA VAL A 237 -5.74 -8.84 -8.21
C VAL A 237 -5.09 -7.48 -7.95
N ILE A 238 -5.08 -7.00 -6.70
CA ILE A 238 -4.63 -5.64 -6.37
C ILE A 238 -3.13 -5.48 -6.52
N ASP A 239 -2.33 -6.46 -6.10
CA ASP A 239 -0.89 -6.41 -6.27
C ASP A 239 -0.50 -6.35 -7.75
N CYS A 240 -1.14 -7.16 -8.59
CA CYS A 240 -0.91 -7.13 -10.03
C CYS A 240 -1.46 -5.85 -10.68
N TYR A 241 -2.59 -5.34 -10.18
CA TYR A 241 -3.16 -4.09 -10.64
C TYR A 241 -2.19 -2.93 -10.39
N TYR A 242 -1.61 -2.78 -9.20
CA TYR A 242 -0.63 -1.74 -8.91
C TYR A 242 0.82 -2.11 -9.29
N GLY A 243 1.00 -3.23 -9.99
CA GLY A 243 2.26 -3.58 -10.66
C GLY A 243 3.35 -4.13 -9.75
N LEU A 244 3.01 -4.54 -8.53
CA LEU A 244 3.94 -5.10 -7.54
C LEU A 244 4.59 -6.40 -8.05
N TRP A 245 3.89 -7.16 -8.89
CA TRP A 245 4.41 -8.38 -9.53
C TRP A 245 5.04 -8.17 -10.90
N GLY A 246 5.07 -6.93 -11.41
CA GLY A 246 5.48 -6.66 -12.79
C GLY A 246 6.92 -7.08 -13.10
N ALA A 247 7.82 -6.92 -12.14
CA ALA A 247 9.24 -7.27 -12.26
C ALA A 247 9.53 -8.76 -11.96
N TYR A 248 8.56 -9.50 -11.41
CA TYR A 248 8.75 -10.90 -11.06
C TYR A 248 8.94 -11.77 -12.32
N ASN A 249 9.87 -12.73 -12.21
CA ASN A 249 10.13 -13.73 -13.25
C ASN A 249 9.15 -14.91 -13.15
N GLY A 250 7.90 -14.66 -13.50
CA GLY A 250 6.82 -15.64 -13.47
C GLY A 250 5.50 -15.01 -13.87
N LYS A 251 4.38 -15.61 -13.46
CA LYS A 251 3.07 -14.93 -13.43
C LYS A 251 2.86 -14.28 -12.06
N GLY A 252 1.79 -13.51 -11.87
CA GLY A 252 1.49 -12.87 -10.58
C GLY A 252 1.38 -13.88 -9.45
N MET A 253 1.67 -13.43 -8.23
CA MET A 253 1.58 -14.21 -6.99
C MET A 253 2.29 -15.57 -7.09
N TRP A 254 3.58 -15.57 -7.40
CA TRP A 254 4.38 -16.81 -7.61
C TRP A 254 3.82 -17.81 -8.62
N GLY A 255 3.00 -17.35 -9.57
CA GLY A 255 2.43 -18.20 -10.60
C GLY A 255 0.98 -18.61 -10.39
N LEU A 256 0.38 -18.34 -9.23
CA LEU A 256 -1.02 -18.70 -8.99
C LEU A 256 -2.02 -17.75 -9.67
N TYR A 257 -1.61 -16.55 -10.08
CA TYR A 257 -2.47 -15.62 -10.82
C TYR A 257 -1.90 -15.33 -12.22
N GLN A 258 -2.71 -15.54 -13.27
CA GLN A 258 -2.24 -15.47 -14.67
C GLN A 258 -1.87 -14.05 -15.12
N VAL A 259 -2.50 -13.05 -14.52
CA VAL A 259 -2.18 -11.62 -14.69
C VAL A 259 -0.87 -11.32 -13.97
N LYS A 260 0.03 -10.60 -14.62
CA LYS A 260 1.28 -10.12 -14.00
C LYS A 260 1.38 -8.61 -14.00
N THR A 261 0.98 -8.00 -15.11
CA THR A 261 0.97 -6.56 -15.33
C THR A 261 -0.45 -6.07 -15.54
N ARG A 262 -0.68 -4.77 -15.30
CA ARG A 262 -2.01 -4.17 -15.48
C ARG A 262 -2.60 -4.36 -16.89
N ASP A 263 -1.75 -4.50 -17.90
CA ASP A 263 -2.17 -4.69 -19.30
C ASP A 263 -2.74 -6.10 -19.55
N ASP A 264 -2.28 -7.10 -18.80
CA ASP A 264 -2.70 -8.50 -18.95
C ASP A 264 -4.17 -8.71 -18.56
N PHE A 265 -4.71 -7.88 -17.66
CA PHE A 265 -6.10 -7.98 -17.17
C PHE A 265 -7.12 -8.08 -18.30
N SER A 266 -6.97 -7.26 -19.34
CA SER A 266 -7.97 -7.22 -20.44
C SER A 266 -8.15 -8.56 -21.14
N LYS A 267 -7.13 -9.44 -21.06
CA LYS A 267 -7.11 -10.76 -21.67
C LYS A 267 -7.32 -11.87 -20.66
N GLU A 268 -6.64 -11.80 -19.52
CA GLU A 268 -6.57 -12.91 -18.56
C GLU A 268 -7.66 -12.84 -17.49
N ASP A 269 -8.11 -11.64 -17.09
CA ASP A 269 -9.13 -11.45 -16.05
C ASP A 269 -9.88 -10.10 -16.19
N PRO A 270 -10.70 -9.93 -17.26
CA PRO A 270 -11.34 -8.65 -17.55
C PRO A 270 -12.39 -8.25 -16.51
N ASP A 271 -13.03 -9.21 -15.85
CA ASP A 271 -14.05 -8.96 -14.84
C ASP A 271 -13.43 -8.43 -13.54
N ALA A 272 -12.28 -8.97 -13.11
CA ALA A 272 -11.50 -8.38 -12.02
C ALA A 272 -11.11 -6.93 -12.33
N GLN A 273 -10.67 -6.66 -13.56
CA GLN A 273 -10.33 -5.29 -13.97
C GLN A 273 -11.54 -4.36 -13.87
N ALA A 274 -12.70 -4.82 -14.31
CA ALA A 274 -13.93 -4.05 -14.32
C ALA A 274 -14.35 -3.69 -12.89
N ILE A 275 -14.36 -4.65 -11.97
CA ILE A 275 -14.80 -4.41 -10.59
C ILE A 275 -13.80 -3.58 -9.78
N VAL A 276 -12.49 -3.77 -9.96
CA VAL A 276 -11.46 -2.93 -9.30
C VAL A 276 -11.61 -1.46 -9.73
N LYS A 277 -11.84 -1.21 -11.01
CA LYS A 277 -12.09 0.15 -11.54
C LYS A 277 -13.37 0.79 -10.98
N GLN A 278 -14.27 0.00 -10.38
CA GLN A 278 -15.48 0.52 -9.72
C GLN A 278 -15.27 0.86 -8.24
N ILE A 279 -14.10 0.59 -7.65
CA ILE A 279 -13.85 0.84 -6.22
C ILE A 279 -12.53 1.59 -5.94
N PHE A 280 -11.47 1.35 -6.72
CA PHE A 280 -10.15 1.92 -6.45
C PHE A 280 -9.62 2.76 -7.62
N SER A 281 -8.78 3.72 -7.28
CA SER A 281 -8.19 4.66 -8.23
C SER A 281 -7.17 3.95 -9.13
N PRO A 282 -7.09 4.27 -10.43
CA PRO A 282 -6.03 3.73 -11.29
C PRO A 282 -4.64 4.23 -10.88
N THR A 283 -4.53 5.38 -10.21
CA THR A 283 -3.27 5.89 -9.68
C THR A 283 -3.26 5.89 -8.16
N LEU A 284 -2.07 5.83 -7.58
CA LEU A 284 -1.86 5.90 -6.14
C LEU A 284 -2.17 7.31 -5.65
N THR A 285 -3.11 7.42 -4.71
CA THR A 285 -3.72 8.70 -4.30
C THR A 285 -2.99 9.40 -3.16
N TYR A 286 -2.07 8.70 -2.51
CA TYR A 286 -1.25 9.21 -1.41
C TYR A 286 0.01 9.93 -1.90
N ASP A 287 0.67 10.67 -1.01
CA ASP A 287 1.98 11.28 -1.24
C ASP A 287 3.08 10.28 -0.88
N ALA A 288 3.80 9.77 -1.87
CA ALA A 288 4.91 8.85 -1.63
C ALA A 288 6.13 9.62 -1.11
N TYR A 289 6.63 9.22 0.05
CA TYR A 289 7.80 9.83 0.66
C TYR A 289 9.04 9.02 0.31
N LEU A 290 9.88 9.59 -0.53
CA LEU A 290 11.12 8.94 -0.93
C LEU A 290 12.05 8.84 0.29
N ALA A 291 12.65 7.67 0.49
CA ALA A 291 13.62 7.43 1.53
C ALA A 291 14.72 8.52 1.52
N ASP A 292 15.08 9.06 2.68
CA ASP A 292 16.06 10.14 2.81
C ASP A 292 17.48 9.75 2.39
N THR A 293 17.74 8.45 2.26
CA THR A 293 18.98 7.88 1.74
C THR A 293 19.03 7.82 0.22
N PHE A 294 17.92 8.06 -0.49
CA PHE A 294 17.88 7.95 -1.95
C PHE A 294 18.82 8.96 -2.62
N THR A 295 19.48 8.51 -3.69
CA THR A 295 20.33 9.34 -4.57
C THR A 295 20.14 8.90 -6.02
N GLY A 296 20.50 9.75 -6.97
CA GLY A 296 20.37 9.45 -8.40
C GLY A 296 18.99 9.85 -8.94
N THR A 297 18.45 9.06 -9.87
CA THR A 297 17.17 9.37 -10.55
C THR A 297 16.10 8.36 -10.16
N PHE A 298 15.08 8.82 -9.45
CA PHE A 298 13.87 8.03 -9.19
C PHE A 298 12.94 8.15 -10.39
N LYS A 299 12.57 7.02 -10.98
CA LYS A 299 11.74 6.97 -12.18
C LYS A 299 10.30 6.71 -11.82
N MET A 300 9.41 7.64 -12.15
CA MET A 300 7.98 7.37 -12.19
C MET A 300 7.59 6.86 -13.57
N ARG A 301 8.29 7.20 -14.65
CA ARG A 301 8.00 6.61 -15.97
C ARG A 301 8.36 5.12 -16.01
N TYR A 302 7.52 4.32 -16.67
CA TYR A 302 7.82 2.91 -16.91
C TYR A 302 9.08 2.74 -17.76
N ASP A 303 10.03 1.96 -17.25
CA ASP A 303 11.25 1.54 -17.92
C ASP A 303 11.48 0.05 -17.64
N PRO A 304 11.37 -0.84 -18.64
CA PRO A 304 11.54 -2.28 -18.42
C PRO A 304 12.94 -2.68 -17.92
N ALA A 305 13.95 -1.81 -18.01
CA ALA A 305 15.28 -2.04 -17.43
C ALA A 305 15.35 -1.68 -15.94
N THR A 306 14.32 -1.02 -15.40
CA THR A 306 14.26 -0.56 -14.01
C THR A 306 13.06 -1.20 -13.31
N SER A 307 13.30 -2.29 -12.56
CA SER A 307 12.28 -3.17 -11.97
C SER A 307 11.14 -2.43 -11.24
N TYR A 308 11.47 -1.49 -10.36
CA TYR A 308 10.46 -0.79 -9.54
C TYR A 308 9.49 0.08 -10.37
N THR A 309 9.81 0.37 -11.63
CA THR A 309 8.95 1.19 -12.50
C THR A 309 7.67 0.49 -12.94
N HIS A 310 7.56 -0.82 -12.72
CA HIS A 310 6.29 -1.52 -12.84
C HIS A 310 5.23 -0.99 -11.86
N HIS A 311 5.66 -0.49 -10.69
CA HIS A 311 4.81 0.06 -9.64
C HIS A 311 4.87 1.59 -9.64
N SER A 312 6.05 2.22 -9.64
CA SER A 312 6.18 3.67 -9.53
C SER A 312 5.49 4.46 -10.65
N LYS A 313 5.20 3.82 -11.79
CA LYS A 313 4.34 4.35 -12.87
C LYS A 313 2.95 4.79 -12.43
N TYR A 314 2.44 4.28 -11.32
CA TYR A 314 1.13 4.67 -10.80
C TYR A 314 1.20 5.77 -9.74
N LEU A 315 2.39 6.23 -9.35
CA LEU A 315 2.54 7.36 -8.45
C LEU A 315 2.17 8.66 -9.17
N THR A 316 1.53 9.57 -8.44
CA THR A 316 1.20 10.93 -8.95
C THR A 316 1.61 12.02 -7.97
N LYS A 317 2.01 11.65 -6.76
CA LYS A 317 2.46 12.56 -5.72
C LYS A 317 3.72 11.98 -5.11
N LEU A 318 4.79 12.77 -5.11
CA LEU A 318 6.08 12.34 -4.62
C LEU A 318 6.73 13.49 -3.85
N THR A 319 7.20 13.19 -2.65
CA THR A 319 7.95 14.12 -1.81
C THR A 319 9.29 13.51 -1.46
N LEU A 320 10.37 14.22 -1.80
CA LEU A 320 11.73 13.82 -1.43
C LEU A 320 11.98 14.18 0.02
N SER A 321 12.74 13.33 0.71
CA SER A 321 13.14 13.54 2.10
C SER A 321 14.66 13.68 2.22
N GLY A 322 15.15 14.15 3.36
CA GLY A 322 16.59 14.30 3.62
C GLY A 322 17.25 15.50 2.93
N ASN A 323 18.56 15.38 2.70
CA ASN A 323 19.40 16.46 2.16
C ASN A 323 20.19 16.06 0.91
N ASN A 324 19.92 14.87 0.36
CA ASN A 324 20.65 14.36 -0.79
C ASN A 324 20.14 15.00 -2.09
N ASP A 325 21.07 15.28 -3.01
CA ASP A 325 20.74 15.59 -4.39
C ASP A 325 20.08 14.36 -5.04
N ALA A 326 18.90 14.57 -5.61
CA ALA A 326 18.14 13.51 -6.27
C ALA A 326 17.26 14.07 -7.39
N ASN A 327 17.08 13.28 -8.43
CA ASN A 327 16.31 13.64 -9.61
C ASN A 327 15.04 12.80 -9.68
N ILE A 328 13.98 13.36 -10.26
CA ILE A 328 12.71 12.67 -10.50
C ILE A 328 12.42 12.68 -12.00
N GLU A 329 12.28 11.50 -12.60
CA GLU A 329 11.76 11.35 -13.96
C GLU A 329 10.24 11.14 -13.88
N ILE A 330 9.46 12.15 -14.30
CA ILE A 330 7.99 12.17 -14.18
C ILE A 330 7.32 11.21 -15.18
N ASN A 331 6.12 10.75 -14.88
CA ASN A 331 5.34 9.89 -15.78
C ASN A 331 4.32 10.71 -16.60
N GLU A 332 3.46 10.02 -17.34
CA GLU A 332 2.44 10.60 -18.20
C GLU A 332 1.23 11.21 -17.48
N HIS A 333 1.17 11.07 -16.15
CA HIS A 333 0.07 11.59 -15.34
C HIS A 333 0.32 13.04 -14.93
N ASP A 334 -0.72 13.65 -14.35
CA ASP A 334 -0.56 14.92 -13.67
C ASP A 334 0.14 14.68 -12.33
N ASN A 335 1.35 15.22 -12.16
CA ASN A 335 2.16 14.96 -10.98
C ASN A 335 2.23 16.15 -10.02
N ARG A 336 2.36 15.85 -8.74
CA ARG A 336 2.82 16.78 -7.72
C ARG A 336 4.15 16.30 -7.16
N VAL A 337 5.21 17.07 -7.37
CA VAL A 337 6.55 16.73 -6.90
C VAL A 337 7.04 17.80 -5.94
N THR A 338 7.48 17.37 -4.76
CA THR A 338 8.08 18.23 -3.74
C THR A 338 9.53 17.81 -3.51
N GLY A 339 10.49 18.69 -3.75
CA GLY A 339 11.90 18.43 -3.46
C GLY A 339 12.25 18.48 -1.97
N ASN A 340 13.49 18.10 -1.65
CA ASN A 340 14.06 18.08 -0.31
C ASN A 340 15.04 19.26 -0.12
N ALA A 341 15.97 19.16 0.82
CA ALA A 341 16.95 20.21 1.07
C ALA A 341 18.21 20.14 0.17
N GLY A 342 18.32 19.09 -0.65
CA GLY A 342 19.37 18.95 -1.67
C GLY A 342 19.03 19.70 -2.96
N VAL A 343 19.82 19.48 -4.01
CA VAL A 343 19.52 19.98 -5.35
C VAL A 343 18.68 18.95 -6.09
N ASN A 344 17.46 19.31 -6.42
CA ASN A 344 16.51 18.43 -7.09
C ASN A 344 16.29 18.82 -8.55
N THR A 345 16.34 17.82 -9.42
CA THR A 345 16.07 17.98 -10.86
C THR A 345 14.85 17.16 -11.25
N VAL A 346 13.84 17.79 -11.84
CA VAL A 346 12.75 17.08 -12.51
C VAL A 346 13.13 16.87 -13.98
N ILE A 347 13.04 15.64 -14.46
CA ILE A 347 13.38 15.24 -15.83
C ILE A 347 12.08 15.08 -16.62
N ALA A 348 11.94 15.89 -17.67
CA ALA A 348 10.84 15.88 -18.63
C ALA A 348 11.29 15.30 -19.98
N HIS A 349 10.33 14.82 -20.77
CA HIS A 349 10.57 13.99 -21.97
C HIS A 349 10.48 14.76 -23.29
N GLY A 350 10.43 16.09 -23.24
CA GLY A 350 10.33 16.94 -24.42
C GLY A 350 11.28 18.12 -24.44
N PRO A 351 11.41 18.80 -25.59
CA PRO A 351 12.13 20.07 -25.66
C PRO A 351 11.35 21.16 -24.91
N LYS A 352 12.05 22.11 -24.29
CA LYS A 352 11.44 23.19 -23.49
C LYS A 352 10.36 23.97 -24.23
N SER A 353 10.45 24.08 -25.56
CA SER A 353 9.46 24.79 -26.40
C SER A 353 8.05 24.19 -26.36
N GLU A 354 7.92 22.94 -25.93
CA GLU A 354 6.64 22.23 -25.83
C GLU A 354 6.03 22.30 -24.42
N TYR A 355 6.60 23.11 -23.53
CA TYR A 355 6.09 23.28 -22.17
C TYR A 355 5.67 24.72 -21.90
N GLN A 356 4.55 24.85 -21.21
CA GLN A 356 4.14 26.09 -20.57
C GLN A 356 4.56 26.05 -19.11
N ILE A 357 5.31 27.08 -18.69
CA ILE A 357 5.84 27.17 -17.32
C ILE A 357 5.20 28.39 -16.65
N HIS A 358 4.50 28.15 -15.53
CA HIS A 358 3.84 29.21 -14.77
C HIS A 358 4.32 29.22 -13.33
N GLU A 359 4.77 30.38 -12.85
CA GLU A 359 5.04 30.60 -11.43
C GLU A 359 3.71 30.73 -10.68
N LEU A 360 3.47 29.84 -9.72
CA LEU A 360 2.28 29.86 -8.86
C LEU A 360 2.49 30.66 -7.56
N GLY A 361 3.73 31.10 -7.30
CA GLY A 361 4.14 31.73 -6.06
C GLY A 361 4.54 30.72 -4.97
N ASN A 362 5.14 31.21 -3.88
CA ASN A 362 5.63 30.40 -2.76
C ASN A 362 6.58 29.25 -3.17
N GLY A 363 7.44 29.47 -4.17
CA GLY A 363 8.39 28.47 -4.65
C GLY A 363 7.75 27.30 -5.40
N LYS A 364 6.53 27.49 -5.93
CA LYS A 364 5.83 26.50 -6.74
C LYS A 364 5.75 26.92 -8.20
N ILE A 365 6.03 25.96 -9.07
CA ILE A 365 5.98 26.09 -10.52
C ILE A 365 4.99 25.08 -11.06
N GLN A 366 4.17 25.50 -12.01
CA GLN A 366 3.40 24.60 -12.85
C GLN A 366 4.14 24.39 -14.17
N LEU A 367 4.42 23.13 -14.49
CA LEU A 367 5.07 22.67 -15.72
C LEU A 367 4.05 21.86 -16.52
N ASN A 368 3.48 22.49 -17.54
CA ASN A 368 2.42 21.90 -18.37
C ASN A 368 2.99 21.44 -19.71
N ASP A 369 2.92 20.15 -19.97
CA ASP A 369 3.21 19.60 -21.28
C ASP A 369 2.08 19.94 -22.27
N THR A 370 2.43 20.41 -23.47
CA THR A 370 1.48 20.67 -24.55
C THR A 370 1.24 19.45 -25.45
N VAL A 371 2.05 18.39 -25.28
CA VAL A 371 1.90 17.11 -25.97
C VAL A 371 1.06 16.15 -25.14
N VAL A 372 0.01 15.61 -25.75
CA VAL A 372 -0.91 14.67 -25.10
C VAL A 372 -0.19 13.36 -24.73
N SER A 373 -0.46 12.85 -23.54
CA SER A 373 0.02 11.54 -23.05
C SER A 373 1.55 11.40 -22.95
N ARG A 374 2.28 12.50 -22.72
CA ARG A 374 3.73 12.44 -22.46
C ARG A 374 4.08 12.70 -21.00
N ASP A 375 3.91 13.93 -20.52
CA ASP A 375 4.30 14.33 -19.14
C ASP A 375 3.16 14.99 -18.35
N GLY A 376 1.99 15.24 -18.95
CA GLY A 376 0.82 15.78 -18.24
C GLY A 376 1.01 17.20 -17.68
N LEU A 377 0.23 17.53 -16.65
CA LEU A 377 0.27 18.79 -15.92
C LEU A 377 0.95 18.59 -14.55
N ASN A 378 2.10 19.23 -14.35
CA ASN A 378 2.91 18.99 -13.17
C ASN A 378 2.97 20.21 -12.26
N VAL A 379 2.85 20.00 -10.96
CA VAL A 379 3.08 21.02 -9.94
C VAL A 379 4.34 20.67 -9.16
N LEU A 380 5.36 21.49 -9.33
CA LEU A 380 6.69 21.33 -8.74
C LEU A 380 6.83 22.30 -7.57
N SER A 381 7.27 21.81 -6.41
CA SER A 381 7.54 22.62 -5.22
C SER A 381 8.95 22.34 -4.73
N SER A 382 9.72 23.38 -4.39
CA SER A 382 11.11 23.21 -3.93
C SER A 382 11.97 22.41 -4.92
N ILE A 383 11.94 22.79 -6.20
CA ILE A 383 12.71 22.15 -7.27
C ILE A 383 13.64 23.19 -7.89
N GLU A 384 14.94 22.91 -7.89
CA GLU A 384 15.97 23.82 -8.38
C GLU A 384 16.07 23.78 -9.91
N LYS A 385 15.80 22.62 -10.52
CA LYS A 385 16.05 22.38 -11.95
C LYS A 385 14.96 21.58 -12.63
N VAL A 386 14.70 21.90 -13.89
CA VAL A 386 13.97 21.04 -14.84
C VAL A 386 14.87 20.74 -16.03
N GLN A 387 15.11 19.45 -16.28
CA GLN A 387 15.82 18.95 -17.44
C GLN A 387 14.82 18.62 -18.55
N PHE A 388 14.94 19.35 -19.66
CA PHE A 388 14.28 19.05 -20.94
C PHE A 388 15.23 18.24 -21.83
N THR A 389 14.73 17.74 -22.97
CA THR A 389 15.58 16.97 -23.91
C THR A 389 16.62 17.83 -24.63
N ASP A 390 16.41 19.15 -24.70
CA ASP A 390 17.25 20.10 -25.43
C ASP A 390 18.02 21.06 -24.52
N GLN A 391 17.61 21.22 -23.26
CA GLN A 391 18.26 22.14 -22.31
C GLN A 391 17.93 21.84 -20.85
N LEU A 392 18.74 22.42 -19.95
CA LEU A 392 18.51 22.43 -18.51
C LEU A 392 18.07 23.84 -18.09
N LEU A 393 16.90 23.95 -17.46
CA LEU A 393 16.40 25.19 -16.87
C LEU A 393 16.63 25.16 -15.35
N SER A 394 17.08 26.27 -14.77
CA SER A 394 17.29 26.42 -13.32
C SER A 394 16.44 27.57 -12.79
N PHE A 395 15.78 27.37 -11.64
CA PHE A 395 14.80 28.30 -11.08
C PHE A 395 15.36 29.19 -9.97
N ARG A 396 16.34 28.72 -9.20
CA ARG A 396 17.33 29.47 -8.40
C ARG A 396 18.23 28.53 -7.63
#